data_AF-A0A4U7EYL3-F1
#
_entry.id   AF-A0A4U7EYL3-F1
#
_cell.length_a   1.000
_cell.length_b   1.000
_cell.length_c   1.000
_cell.angle_alpha   90.00
_cell.angle_beta   90.00
_cell.angle_gamma   90.00
#
_symmetry.space_group_name_H-M   'P 1'
#
loop_
_entity.id
_entity.type
_entity.pdbx_description
1 polymer ?
#
loop_
_entity_poly.entity_id
_entity_poly.type
_entity_poly.pdbx_seq_one_letter_code
_entity_poly.pdbx_strand_id
1 'polypeptide(L)'
;AAMLSDDESEAQAISALAALNIPIDPEREVTVTITETGATLSGTIGLTDESDGPIESGTTYDPSTFAGDVYLTADVSQLSGTWDAYETGVDGGTITITAQPYEGTVLNVTTTAGETVSVPAADWTGNGDGTYSYDASGDLETNITEVESAEYVSGADETQYETLNLSKQFTVESIVNRKTGENTSSASFESNEPQTDSNYITQEEWNQLQERNEELIERYEESRSTGAAGGGFFSGS
;
A
#
# COMPACT_ATOMS: atom_id res chain seq x y z
N ALA A 1 8.29 -21.56 -9.07
CA ALA A 1 6.96 -21.28 -8.51
C ALA A 1 6.06 -20.91 -9.68
N ALA A 2 4.80 -21.34 -9.70
CA ALA A 2 3.87 -20.79 -10.68
C ALA A 2 3.72 -19.30 -10.33
N MET A 3 4.10 -18.41 -11.24
CA MET A 3 3.82 -16.99 -11.11
C MET A 3 2.30 -16.89 -11.16
N LEU A 4 1.68 -16.73 -9.99
CA LEU A 4 0.30 -16.28 -9.90
C LEU A 4 0.28 -14.92 -10.60
N SER A 5 -0.76 -14.62 -11.37
CA SER A 5 -0.90 -13.27 -11.87
C SER A 5 -1.05 -12.31 -10.68
N ASP A 6 -0.66 -11.05 -10.87
CA ASP A 6 -0.93 -9.94 -9.95
C ASP A 6 -2.40 -9.92 -9.47
N ASP A 7 -3.28 -10.45 -10.32
CA ASP A 7 -4.70 -10.57 -10.08
C ASP A 7 -5.07 -11.68 -9.11
N GLU A 8 -4.38 -12.82 -9.20
CA GLU A 8 -4.61 -13.95 -8.32
C GLU A 8 -4.03 -13.68 -6.91
N SER A 9 -3.01 -12.82 -6.78
CA SER A 9 -2.39 -12.51 -5.48
C SER A 9 -3.19 -11.50 -4.65
N GLU A 10 -3.72 -10.41 -5.24
CA GLU A 10 -4.61 -9.46 -4.54
C GLU A 10 -5.94 -10.13 -4.15
N ALA A 11 -6.54 -10.88 -5.08
CA ALA A 11 -7.78 -11.60 -4.83
C ALA A 11 -7.63 -12.60 -3.68
N GLN A 12 -6.47 -13.25 -3.53
CA GLN A 12 -6.21 -14.17 -2.44
C GLN A 12 -6.12 -13.47 -1.07
N ALA A 13 -5.47 -12.31 -1.00
CA ALA A 13 -5.35 -11.51 0.22
C ALA A 13 -6.71 -10.95 0.67
N ILE A 14 -7.50 -10.43 -0.27
CA ILE A 14 -8.87 -9.95 -0.01
C ILE A 14 -9.81 -11.11 0.34
N SER A 15 -9.70 -12.25 -0.35
CA SER A 15 -10.47 -13.47 -0.05
C SER A 15 -10.17 -13.98 1.35
N ALA A 16 -8.93 -13.88 1.83
CA ALA A 16 -8.59 -14.25 3.20
C ALA A 16 -9.26 -13.33 4.24
N LEU A 17 -9.31 -12.01 3.99
CA LEU A 17 -10.01 -11.06 4.86
C LEU A 17 -11.52 -11.30 4.86
N ALA A 18 -12.12 -11.52 3.68
CA ALA A 18 -13.54 -11.86 3.55
C ALA A 18 -13.86 -13.20 4.25
N ALA A 19 -12.99 -14.21 4.14
CA ALA A 19 -13.14 -15.49 4.82
C ALA A 19 -13.05 -15.38 6.36
N LEU A 20 -12.32 -14.39 6.87
CA LEU A 20 -12.26 -14.04 8.29
C LEU A 20 -13.43 -13.16 8.75
N ASN A 21 -14.39 -12.88 7.86
CA ASN A 21 -15.52 -11.99 8.08
C ASN A 21 -15.09 -10.59 8.53
N ILE A 22 -13.96 -10.10 8.01
CA ILE A 22 -13.51 -8.73 8.26
C ILE A 22 -14.25 -7.82 7.28
N PRO A 23 -15.02 -6.81 7.76
CA PRO A 23 -15.61 -5.79 6.90
C PRO A 23 -14.57 -5.12 5.99
N ILE A 24 -14.83 -5.15 4.67
CA ILE A 24 -13.97 -4.53 3.65
C ILE A 24 -14.82 -3.64 2.73
N ASP A 25 -14.17 -2.67 2.08
CA ASP A 25 -14.77 -1.88 1.00
C ASP A 25 -14.09 -2.23 -0.34
N PRO A 26 -14.53 -3.30 -1.03
CA PRO A 26 -13.85 -3.78 -2.25
C PRO A 26 -14.03 -2.83 -3.44
N GLU A 27 -15.00 -1.91 -3.39
CA GLU A 27 -15.30 -1.00 -4.49
C GLU A 27 -14.40 0.24 -4.49
N ARG A 28 -13.74 0.54 -3.38
CA ARG A 28 -12.95 1.76 -3.20
C ARG A 28 -11.49 1.43 -2.91
N GLU A 29 -10.62 2.17 -3.57
CA GLU A 29 -9.20 2.21 -3.28
C GLU A 29 -8.88 3.41 -2.40
N VAL A 30 -8.18 3.16 -1.31
CA VAL A 30 -7.77 4.16 -0.33
C VAL A 30 -6.27 4.37 -0.45
N THR A 31 -5.86 5.61 -0.67
CA THR A 31 -4.46 6.02 -0.58
C THR A 31 -4.21 6.52 0.85
N VAL A 32 -3.28 5.89 1.54
CA VAL A 32 -2.88 6.25 2.90
C VAL A 32 -1.43 6.69 2.95
N THR A 33 -1.14 7.68 3.80
CA THR A 33 0.21 8.12 4.15
C THR A 33 0.46 7.82 5.62
N ILE A 34 1.47 7.00 5.93
CA ILE A 34 1.90 6.74 7.31
C ILE A 34 2.67 7.95 7.83
N THR A 35 2.15 8.59 8.89
CA THR A 35 2.65 9.90 9.35
C THR A 35 4.09 9.85 9.88
N GLU A 36 4.49 8.72 10.49
CA GLU A 36 5.84 8.56 11.08
C GLU A 36 6.92 8.42 10.00
N THR A 37 6.61 7.77 8.88
CA THR A 37 7.61 7.40 7.86
C THR A 37 7.43 8.14 6.54
N GLY A 38 6.30 8.83 6.33
CA GLY A 38 5.92 9.40 5.05
C GLY A 38 5.56 8.35 3.99
N ALA A 39 5.41 7.07 4.37
CA ALA A 39 5.13 5.99 3.44
C ALA A 39 3.72 6.12 2.88
N THR A 40 3.61 6.16 1.56
CA THR A 40 2.35 6.23 0.82
C THR A 40 2.07 4.88 0.18
N LEU A 41 0.86 4.36 0.40
CA LEU A 41 0.37 3.10 -0.15
C LEU A 41 -1.09 3.26 -0.59
N SER A 42 -1.46 2.61 -1.69
CA SER A 42 -2.84 2.56 -2.17
C SER A 42 -3.35 1.12 -2.12
N GLY A 43 -4.56 0.92 -1.61
CA GLY A 43 -5.14 -0.41 -1.49
C GLY A 43 -6.56 -0.44 -0.94
N THR A 44 -7.03 -1.64 -0.64
CA THR A 44 -8.36 -1.86 -0.02
C THR A 44 -8.21 -1.89 1.49
N ILE A 45 -9.00 -1.07 2.18
CA ILE A 45 -9.03 -1.01 3.64
C ILE A 45 -10.09 -1.97 4.20
N GLY A 46 -9.77 -2.59 5.33
CA GLY A 46 -10.68 -3.40 6.14
C GLY A 46 -10.62 -2.99 7.61
N LEU A 47 -11.76 -3.03 8.27
CA LEU A 47 -11.91 -2.75 9.70
C LEU A 47 -12.43 -4.00 10.38
N THR A 48 -11.83 -4.42 11.49
CA THR A 48 -12.40 -5.53 12.27
C THR A 48 -13.62 -5.13 13.09
N ASP A 49 -13.76 -3.84 13.41
CA ASP A 49 -14.94 -3.26 14.05
C ASP A 49 -15.45 -2.09 13.20
N GLU A 50 -16.65 -2.22 12.64
CA GLU A 50 -17.26 -1.21 11.76
C GLU A 50 -17.55 0.11 12.50
N SER A 51 -17.60 0.11 13.83
CA SER A 51 -17.83 1.31 14.63
C SER A 51 -16.66 2.28 14.65
N ASP A 52 -15.46 1.83 14.23
CA ASP A 52 -14.29 2.69 14.02
C ASP A 52 -14.36 3.49 12.71
N GLY A 53 -15.32 3.16 11.84
CA GLY A 53 -15.63 3.90 10.62
C GLY A 53 -16.74 4.96 10.79
N PRO A 54 -17.06 5.72 9.73
CA PRO A 54 -16.49 5.63 8.38
C PRO A 54 -15.09 6.23 8.30
N ILE A 55 -14.28 5.68 7.40
CA ILE A 55 -12.96 6.24 7.08
C ILE A 55 -13.14 7.32 6.01
N GLU A 56 -12.80 8.55 6.37
CA GLU A 56 -12.95 9.75 5.54
C GLU A 56 -11.62 10.24 4.94
N SER A 57 -11.69 10.73 3.69
CA SER A 57 -10.55 11.36 3.00
C SER A 57 -10.17 12.70 3.66
N GLY A 58 -8.87 12.98 3.70
CA GLY A 58 -8.27 14.13 4.37
C GLY A 58 -8.15 14.01 5.89
N THR A 59 -8.51 12.86 6.47
CA THR A 59 -8.51 12.67 7.93
C THR A 59 -7.33 11.79 8.36
N THR A 60 -6.72 12.17 9.49
CA THR A 60 -5.66 11.40 10.16
C THR A 60 -6.26 10.55 11.27
N TYR A 61 -5.97 9.26 11.26
CA TYR A 61 -6.46 8.27 12.22
C TYR A 61 -5.31 7.71 13.04
N ASP A 62 -5.57 7.46 14.33
CA ASP A 62 -4.67 6.73 15.22
C ASP A 62 -5.29 5.36 15.55
N PRO A 63 -4.79 4.27 14.93
CA PRO A 63 -5.30 2.92 15.16
C PRO A 63 -5.30 2.50 16.62
N SER A 64 -4.45 3.08 17.47
CA SER A 64 -4.43 2.75 18.90
C SER A 64 -5.68 3.22 19.66
N THR A 65 -6.48 4.09 19.04
CA THR A 65 -7.75 4.60 19.61
C THR A 65 -8.98 3.82 19.16
N PHE A 66 -8.82 2.93 18.19
CA PHE A 66 -9.89 2.12 17.63
C PHE A 66 -10.25 0.94 18.54
N ALA A 67 -11.50 0.49 18.44
CA ALA A 67 -11.99 -0.70 19.12
C ALA A 67 -11.43 -1.98 18.49
N GLY A 68 -11.20 -1.95 17.17
CA GLY A 68 -10.60 -3.03 16.39
C GLY A 68 -9.27 -2.68 15.74
N ASP A 69 -8.73 -3.65 15.01
CA ASP A 69 -7.61 -3.51 14.09
C ASP A 69 -8.05 -3.00 12.71
N VAL A 70 -7.14 -2.28 12.06
CA VAL A 70 -7.25 -1.79 10.68
C VAL A 70 -6.30 -2.58 9.80
N TYR A 71 -6.82 -3.12 8.71
CA TYR A 71 -6.02 -3.81 7.70
C TYR A 71 -6.04 -3.03 6.39
N LEU A 72 -4.90 -3.02 5.69
CA LEU A 72 -4.78 -2.48 4.34
C LEU A 72 -4.16 -3.56 3.46
N THR A 73 -4.92 -4.03 2.47
CA THR A 73 -4.36 -4.87 1.40
C THR A 73 -3.92 -3.98 0.26
N ALA A 74 -2.60 -3.87 0.06
CA ALA A 74 -1.99 -2.97 -0.91
C ALA A 74 -0.86 -3.66 -1.67
N ASP A 75 -0.53 -3.13 -2.83
CA ASP A 75 0.65 -3.52 -3.59
C ASP A 75 1.89 -2.84 -2.99
N VAL A 76 2.72 -3.60 -2.28
CA VAL A 76 3.94 -3.09 -1.65
C VAL A 76 5.02 -2.76 -2.67
N SER A 77 4.89 -3.15 -3.94
CA SER A 77 5.77 -2.69 -5.02
C SER A 77 5.56 -1.21 -5.35
N GLN A 78 4.37 -0.66 -5.07
CA GLN A 78 4.05 0.75 -5.26
C GLN A 78 4.35 1.63 -4.04
N LEU A 79 4.92 1.04 -2.99
CA LEU A 79 5.34 1.77 -1.81
C LEU A 79 6.32 2.88 -2.19
N SER A 80 6.02 4.10 -1.77
CA SER A 80 6.91 5.26 -1.94
C SER A 80 6.79 6.20 -0.75
N GLY A 81 7.81 7.02 -0.50
CA GLY A 81 7.75 8.05 0.53
C GLY A 81 8.94 8.98 0.49
N THR A 82 8.83 10.13 1.15
CA THR A 82 9.95 11.08 1.28
C THR A 82 10.93 10.60 2.33
N TRP A 83 12.23 10.76 2.04
CA TRP A 83 13.30 10.45 2.99
C TRP A 83 13.94 11.75 3.47
N ASP A 84 13.62 12.20 4.67
CA ASP A 84 14.14 13.46 5.22
C ASP A 84 15.41 13.28 6.09
N ALA A 85 15.81 12.03 6.33
CA ALA A 85 16.93 11.69 7.21
C ALA A 85 18.26 11.59 6.43
N TYR A 86 18.73 12.72 5.88
CA TYR A 86 19.99 12.81 5.14
C TYR A 86 20.85 14.01 5.54
N GLU A 87 22.15 13.90 5.30
CA GLU A 87 23.06 15.05 5.33
C GLU A 87 23.04 15.74 3.97
N THR A 88 23.03 17.07 3.96
CA THR A 88 22.93 17.83 2.72
C THR A 88 24.23 17.80 1.91
N GLY A 89 25.40 17.67 2.56
CA GLY A 89 26.68 17.71 1.88
C GLY A 89 27.02 16.39 1.19
N VAL A 90 27.41 16.45 -0.08
CA VAL A 90 28.03 15.35 -0.81
C VAL A 90 29.49 15.68 -1.03
N ASP A 91 30.37 15.03 -0.27
CA ASP A 91 31.82 15.26 -0.31
C ASP A 91 32.52 14.10 -1.02
N GLY A 92 33.10 14.36 -2.19
CA GLY A 92 33.84 13.35 -2.95
C GLY A 92 32.98 12.19 -3.44
N GLY A 93 31.68 12.40 -3.63
CA GLY A 93 30.69 11.41 -4.07
C GLY A 93 30.08 10.63 -2.91
N THR A 94 30.48 10.87 -1.66
CA THR A 94 29.90 10.18 -0.51
C THR A 94 28.60 10.85 -0.09
N ILE A 95 27.52 10.08 -0.11
CA ILE A 95 26.20 10.48 0.40
C ILE A 95 26.02 9.86 1.78
N THR A 96 25.49 10.62 2.73
CA THR A 96 25.25 10.17 4.12
C THR A 96 23.78 10.30 4.50
N ILE A 97 23.21 9.25 5.08
CA ILE A 97 21.89 9.24 5.71
C ILE A 97 22.00 9.06 7.23
N THR A 98 21.04 9.62 7.95
CA THR A 98 21.04 9.71 9.43
C THR A 98 20.04 8.74 10.08
N ALA A 99 19.42 7.87 9.28
CA ALA A 99 18.57 6.78 9.74
C ALA A 99 18.86 5.51 8.93
N GLN A 100 18.51 4.35 9.50
CA GLN A 100 18.68 3.06 8.82
C GLN A 100 17.68 2.96 7.66
N PRO A 101 18.14 2.69 6.42
CA PRO A 101 17.24 2.53 5.28
C PRO A 101 16.31 1.33 5.50
N TYR A 102 15.06 1.45 5.06
CA TYR A 102 14.07 0.38 5.23
C TYR A 102 14.44 -0.83 4.37
N GLU A 103 14.43 -2.03 4.97
CA GLU A 103 14.74 -3.26 4.22
C GLU A 103 13.79 -3.43 3.02
N GLY A 104 14.33 -3.90 1.90
CA GLY A 104 13.55 -4.09 0.67
C GLY A 104 13.20 -2.79 -0.08
N THR A 105 13.73 -1.64 0.32
CA THR A 105 13.54 -0.36 -0.38
C THR A 105 14.78 0.11 -1.13
N VAL A 106 14.59 1.03 -2.08
CA VAL A 106 15.63 1.74 -2.81
C VAL A 106 15.47 3.23 -2.53
N LEU A 107 16.56 3.89 -2.12
CA LEU A 107 16.59 5.33 -1.90
C LEU A 107 17.03 6.03 -3.19
N ASN A 108 16.16 6.86 -3.78
CA ASN A 108 16.49 7.75 -4.87
C ASN A 108 16.93 9.09 -4.29
N VAL A 109 18.22 9.41 -4.41
CA VAL A 109 18.80 10.66 -3.91
C VAL A 109 19.05 11.58 -5.10
N THR A 110 18.39 12.72 -5.12
CA THR A 110 18.54 13.76 -6.15
C THR A 110 19.42 14.88 -5.61
N THR A 111 20.44 15.24 -6.38
CA THR A 111 21.40 16.31 -6.04
C THR A 111 20.98 17.64 -6.68
N THR A 112 21.50 18.74 -6.14
CA THR A 112 21.31 20.10 -6.69
C THR A 112 21.90 20.30 -8.09
N ALA A 113 22.72 19.35 -8.57
CA ALA A 113 23.19 19.29 -9.95
C ALA A 113 22.15 18.69 -10.92
N GLY A 114 21.01 18.21 -10.41
CA GLY A 114 19.97 17.55 -11.20
C GLY A 114 20.27 16.07 -11.50
N GLU A 115 21.19 15.47 -10.75
CA GLU A 115 21.59 14.07 -10.88
C GLU A 115 20.89 13.22 -9.80
N THR A 116 20.34 12.07 -10.17
CA THR A 116 19.67 11.15 -9.26
C THR A 116 20.40 9.81 -9.22
N VAL A 117 20.68 9.31 -8.02
CA VAL A 117 21.24 7.97 -7.78
C VAL A 117 20.25 7.12 -7.01
N SER A 118 20.05 5.88 -7.43
CA SER A 118 19.15 4.91 -6.80
C SER A 118 19.99 3.88 -6.04
N VAL A 119 19.90 3.89 -4.71
CA VAL A 119 20.74 3.05 -3.84
C VAL A 119 19.86 2.08 -3.06
N PRO A 120 19.92 0.77 -3.32
CA PRO A 120 19.25 -0.25 -2.53
C PRO A 120 19.63 -0.16 -1.05
N ALA A 121 18.68 -0.42 -0.15
CA ALA A 121 18.91 -0.39 1.30
C ALA A 121 20.10 -1.27 1.75
N ALA A 122 20.37 -2.37 1.03
CA ALA A 122 21.47 -3.30 1.32
C ALA A 122 22.87 -2.76 0.97
N ASP A 123 22.97 -1.75 0.11
CA ASP A 123 24.25 -1.20 -0.36
C ASP A 123 24.77 -0.07 0.55
N TRP A 124 23.95 0.40 1.49
CA TRP A 124 24.34 1.39 2.48
C TRP A 124 25.26 0.80 3.55
N THR A 125 26.40 1.44 3.78
CA THR A 125 27.37 1.00 4.79
C THR A 125 27.15 1.75 6.09
N GLY A 126 26.87 1.03 7.19
CA GLY A 126 26.74 1.63 8.52
C GLY A 126 28.08 2.08 9.11
N ASN A 127 28.14 3.31 9.59
CA ASN A 127 29.37 3.93 10.13
C ASN A 127 29.60 3.65 11.63
N GLY A 128 28.62 3.04 12.31
CA GLY A 128 28.69 2.70 13.74
C GLY A 128 28.35 3.85 14.69
N ASP A 129 27.94 5.01 14.18
CA ASP A 129 27.50 6.19 14.93
C ASP A 129 26.00 6.52 14.72
N GLY A 130 25.27 5.64 14.02
CA GLY A 130 23.88 5.85 13.63
C GLY A 130 23.70 6.43 12.23
N THR A 131 24.79 6.76 11.54
CA THR A 131 24.77 7.16 10.12
C THR A 131 25.13 6.02 9.19
N TYR A 132 24.71 6.15 7.93
CA TYR A 132 25.03 5.23 6.86
C TYR A 132 25.52 6.02 5.65
N SER A 133 26.51 5.48 4.94
CA SER A 133 27.08 6.14 3.78
C SER A 133 27.13 5.25 2.55
N TYR A 134 27.04 5.86 1.38
CA TYR A 134 27.22 5.25 0.08
C TYR A 134 28.18 6.08 -0.78
N ASP A 135 29.09 5.40 -1.49
CA ASP A 135 30.03 6.04 -2.41
C ASP A 135 29.44 6.08 -3.83
N ALA A 136 28.81 7.21 -4.17
CA ALA A 136 28.23 7.48 -5.47
C ALA A 136 29.23 8.11 -6.45
N SER A 137 30.54 8.10 -6.17
CA SER A 137 31.54 8.73 -7.05
C SER A 137 31.66 8.09 -8.44
N GLY A 138 31.16 6.87 -8.61
CA GLY A 138 31.02 6.19 -9.90
C GLY A 138 29.69 6.44 -10.61
N ASP A 139 28.69 6.94 -9.88
CA ASP A 139 27.31 7.15 -10.37
C ASP A 139 27.04 8.64 -10.68
N LEU A 140 27.70 9.55 -9.95
CA LEU A 140 27.60 11.00 -10.13
C LEU A 140 28.71 11.52 -11.06
N GLU A 141 28.36 12.47 -11.91
CA GLU A 141 29.31 13.32 -12.64
C GLU A 141 29.87 14.42 -11.73
N THR A 142 29.05 14.95 -10.81
CA THR A 142 29.42 16.02 -9.87
C THR A 142 29.63 15.51 -8.44
N ASN A 143 30.85 15.06 -8.15
CA ASN A 143 31.19 14.43 -6.86
C ASN A 143 31.23 15.41 -5.66
N ILE A 144 31.13 16.71 -5.88
CA ILE A 144 31.04 17.70 -4.80
C ILE A 144 29.78 18.53 -5.06
N THR A 145 28.72 18.23 -4.33
CA THR A 145 27.39 18.79 -4.54
C THR A 145 26.60 18.76 -3.22
N GLU A 146 25.32 19.13 -3.29
CA GLU A 146 24.39 19.02 -2.18
C GLU A 146 23.21 18.13 -2.56
N VAL A 147 22.68 17.37 -1.61
CA VAL A 147 21.41 16.63 -1.76
C VAL A 147 20.27 17.65 -1.78
N GLU A 148 19.50 17.65 -2.86
CA GLU A 148 18.28 18.47 -3.01
C GLU A 148 17.09 17.76 -2.36
N SER A 149 16.91 16.48 -2.66
CA SER A 149 15.83 15.65 -2.12
C SER A 149 16.22 14.18 -2.06
N ALA A 150 15.56 13.43 -1.20
CA ALA A 150 15.63 11.98 -1.20
C ALA A 150 14.22 11.40 -1.03
N GLU A 151 13.95 10.33 -1.74
CA GLU A 151 12.72 9.54 -1.62
C GLU A 151 13.10 8.06 -1.55
N TYR A 152 12.26 7.25 -0.93
CA TYR A 152 12.40 5.80 -0.97
C TYR A 152 11.22 5.20 -1.74
N VAL A 153 11.52 4.14 -2.48
CA VAL A 153 10.53 3.34 -3.22
C VAL A 153 10.74 1.87 -2.90
N SER A 154 9.75 1.04 -3.19
CA SER A 154 9.91 -0.41 -3.13
C SER A 154 11.04 -0.89 -4.05
N GLY A 155 11.84 -1.84 -3.58
CA GLY A 155 12.82 -2.55 -4.40
C GLY A 155 12.26 -3.79 -5.10
N ALA A 156 10.95 -4.03 -5.01
CA ALA A 156 10.29 -5.14 -5.71
C ALA A 156 10.16 -4.83 -7.21
N ASP A 157 10.61 -5.76 -8.05
CA ASP A 157 10.52 -5.65 -9.52
C ASP A 157 9.15 -6.07 -10.08
N GLU A 158 8.33 -6.72 -9.26
CA GLU A 158 7.02 -7.27 -9.61
C GLU A 158 5.99 -6.86 -8.56
N THR A 159 4.72 -6.78 -8.98
CA THR A 159 3.58 -6.50 -8.12
C THR A 159 3.52 -7.49 -6.96
N GLN A 160 3.40 -6.98 -5.74
CA GLN A 160 3.37 -7.80 -4.53
C GLN A 160 2.26 -7.30 -3.62
N TYR A 161 1.13 -8.01 -3.62
CA TYR A 161 0.04 -7.68 -2.71
C TYR A 161 0.27 -8.28 -1.33
N GLU A 162 0.21 -7.43 -0.32
CA GLU A 162 0.28 -7.82 1.08
C GLU A 162 -0.83 -7.16 1.88
N THR A 163 -1.34 -7.88 2.89
CA THR A 163 -2.24 -7.34 3.89
C THR A 163 -1.45 -6.87 5.09
N LEU A 164 -1.42 -5.56 5.29
CA LEU A 164 -0.71 -4.87 6.36
C LEU A 164 -1.68 -4.54 7.50
N ASN A 165 -1.29 -4.78 8.74
CA ASN A 165 -1.99 -4.21 9.90
C ASN A 165 -1.46 -2.79 10.14
N LEU A 166 -2.34 -1.80 9.97
CA LEU A 166 -2.01 -0.41 10.24
C LEU A 166 -2.05 -0.16 11.74
N SER A 167 -0.89 -0.27 12.39
CA SER A 167 -0.71 -0.02 13.83
C SER A 167 -0.21 1.40 14.15
N LYS A 168 0.14 2.17 13.12
CA LYS A 168 0.70 3.52 13.22
C LYS A 168 -0.30 4.55 12.73
N GLN A 169 -0.14 5.78 13.19
CA GLN A 169 -0.94 6.90 12.70
C GLN A 169 -0.80 7.03 11.18
N PHE A 170 -1.94 7.14 10.50
CA PHE A 170 -2.02 7.26 9.05
C PHE A 170 -3.02 8.35 8.66
N THR A 171 -2.76 9.02 7.56
CA THR A 171 -3.67 9.97 6.92
C THR A 171 -4.24 9.34 5.67
N VAL A 172 -5.55 9.47 5.48
CA VAL A 172 -6.19 9.06 4.23
C VAL A 172 -6.13 10.23 3.25
N GLU A 173 -5.33 10.11 2.19
CA GLU A 173 -5.18 11.16 1.20
C GLU A 173 -6.41 11.20 0.27
N SER A 174 -6.77 10.06 -0.30
CA SER A 174 -7.87 9.94 -1.25
C SER A 174 -8.57 8.61 -1.14
N ILE A 175 -9.86 8.62 -1.49
CA ILE A 175 -10.68 7.42 -1.61
C ILE A 175 -11.29 7.45 -3.02
N VAL A 176 -10.87 6.53 -3.88
CA VAL A 176 -11.26 6.50 -5.29
C VAL A 176 -12.15 5.29 -5.54
N ASN A 177 -13.30 5.48 -6.18
CA ASN A 177 -14.11 4.35 -6.65
C ASN A 177 -13.38 3.64 -7.81
N ARG A 178 -13.06 2.35 -7.65
CA ARG A 178 -12.29 1.57 -8.63
C ARG A 178 -12.97 1.48 -10.00
N LYS A 179 -14.31 1.48 -10.03
CA LYS A 179 -15.12 1.34 -11.24
C LYS A 179 -15.28 2.66 -12.01
N THR A 180 -15.51 3.76 -11.30
CA THR A 180 -15.77 5.07 -11.94
C THR A 180 -14.54 5.98 -12.00
N GLY A 181 -13.52 5.71 -11.18
CA GLY A 181 -12.37 6.59 -10.98
C GLY A 181 -12.70 7.89 -10.23
N GLU A 182 -13.91 8.01 -9.68
CA GLU A 182 -14.34 9.22 -8.97
C GLU A 182 -13.83 9.24 -7.54
N ASN A 183 -13.34 10.40 -7.10
CA ASN A 183 -13.01 10.64 -5.70
C ASN A 183 -14.29 10.70 -4.85
N THR A 184 -14.28 9.98 -3.75
CA THR A 184 -15.35 9.94 -2.75
C THR A 184 -14.83 10.43 -1.41
N SER A 185 -15.71 10.95 -0.56
CA SER A 185 -15.33 11.51 0.73
C SER A 185 -15.18 10.45 1.82
N SER A 186 -15.76 9.26 1.65
CA SER A 186 -15.83 8.22 2.68
C SER A 186 -15.85 6.82 2.09
N ALA A 187 -15.22 5.87 2.79
CA ALA A 187 -15.37 4.44 2.55
C ALA A 187 -16.64 3.89 3.24
N SER A 188 -17.27 2.88 2.63
CA SER A 188 -18.43 2.16 3.16
C SER A 188 -18.06 0.70 3.38
N PHE A 189 -18.12 0.25 4.62
CA PHE A 189 -17.77 -1.12 4.98
C PHE A 189 -19.02 -2.00 4.97
N GLU A 190 -18.95 -3.15 4.31
CA GLU A 190 -19.99 -4.18 4.36
C GLU A 190 -19.37 -5.49 4.90
N SER A 191 -20.03 -6.12 5.88
CA SER A 191 -19.65 -7.45 6.41
C SER A 191 -20.85 -8.40 6.53
N ASN A 192 -20.58 -9.70 6.69
CA ASN A 192 -21.65 -10.64 7.04
C ASN A 192 -22.04 -10.49 8.51
N GLU A 193 -23.28 -10.86 8.82
CA GLU A 193 -23.76 -10.92 10.19
C GLU A 193 -22.86 -11.85 11.02
N PRO A 194 -22.26 -11.38 12.14
CA PRO A 194 -21.37 -12.21 12.94
C PRO A 194 -22.06 -13.48 13.43
N GLN A 195 -21.35 -14.61 13.40
CA GLN A 195 -21.88 -15.85 13.97
C GLN A 195 -22.01 -15.73 15.50
N THR A 196 -23.15 -16.15 16.02
CA THR A 196 -23.51 -16.19 17.44
C THR A 196 -23.97 -17.59 17.80
N ASP A 197 -24.21 -17.86 19.09
CA ASP A 197 -24.80 -19.12 19.55
C ASP A 197 -26.29 -19.30 19.16
N SER A 198 -26.88 -18.32 18.48
CA SER A 198 -28.32 -18.23 18.24
C SER A 198 -28.74 -17.94 16.79
N ASN A 199 -27.81 -17.60 15.90
CA ASN A 199 -28.04 -17.43 14.46
C ASN A 199 -27.36 -18.54 13.64
N TYR A 200 -27.54 -18.54 12.32
CA TYR A 200 -27.09 -19.61 11.41
C TYR A 200 -27.69 -20.99 11.72
N ILE A 201 -28.94 -21.02 12.18
CA ILE A 201 -29.69 -22.24 12.47
C ILE A 201 -30.57 -22.69 11.30
N THR A 202 -30.72 -21.83 10.27
CA THR A 202 -31.51 -22.08 9.07
C THR A 202 -30.63 -22.19 7.83
N GLN A 203 -31.09 -22.97 6.84
CA GLN A 203 -30.41 -23.09 5.54
C GLN A 203 -30.32 -21.75 4.80
N GLU A 204 -31.27 -20.84 5.05
CA GLU A 204 -31.34 -19.53 4.41
C GLU A 204 -30.22 -18.60 4.90
N GLU A 205 -29.91 -18.60 6.20
CA GLU A 205 -28.75 -17.89 6.76
C GLU A 205 -27.42 -18.42 6.20
N TRP A 206 -27.30 -19.75 6.03
CA TRP A 206 -26.11 -20.36 5.42
C TRP A 206 -25.96 -20.01 3.95
N ASN A 207 -27.06 -20.02 3.20
CA ASN A 207 -27.05 -19.61 1.79
C ASN A 207 -26.68 -18.13 1.64
N GLN A 208 -27.20 -17.25 2.51
CA GLN A 208 -26.86 -15.82 2.48
C GLN A 208 -25.38 -15.55 2.80
N LEU A 209 -24.75 -16.32 3.68
CA LEU A 209 -23.31 -16.20 3.93
C LEU A 209 -22.49 -16.66 2.73
N GLN A 210 -22.91 -17.73 2.05
CA GLN A 210 -22.24 -18.17 0.83
C GLN A 210 -22.41 -17.13 -0.29
N GLU A 211 -23.64 -16.68 -0.54
CA GLU A 211 -23.98 -15.73 -1.61
C GLU A 211 -23.29 -14.38 -1.41
N ARG A 212 -23.22 -13.84 -0.19
CA ARG A 212 -22.48 -12.60 0.08
C ARG A 212 -20.97 -12.74 -0.05
N ASN A 213 -20.39 -13.88 0.32
CA ASN A 213 -18.97 -14.11 0.11
C ASN A 213 -18.64 -14.24 -1.38
N GLU A 214 -19.49 -14.92 -2.16
CA GLU A 214 -19.39 -14.98 -3.62
C GLU A 214 -19.54 -13.58 -4.23
N GLU A 215 -20.53 -12.79 -3.78
CA GLU A 215 -20.77 -11.43 -4.25
C GLU A 215 -19.62 -10.45 -3.93
N LEU A 216 -18.99 -10.55 -2.76
CA LEU A 216 -17.84 -9.70 -2.40
C LEU A 216 -16.65 -9.98 -3.33
N ILE A 217 -16.41 -11.26 -3.65
CA ILE A 217 -15.36 -11.66 -4.60
C ILE A 217 -15.72 -11.19 -6.01
N GLU A 218 -16.97 -11.39 -6.46
CA GLU A 218 -17.44 -10.93 -7.76
C GLU A 218 -17.38 -9.41 -7.89
N ARG A 219 -17.83 -8.64 -6.89
CA ARG A 219 -17.77 -7.17 -6.91
C ARG A 219 -16.33 -6.67 -6.97
N TYR A 220 -15.41 -7.34 -6.28
CA TYR A 220 -13.99 -7.05 -6.38
C TYR A 220 -13.48 -7.31 -7.82
N GLU A 221 -13.74 -8.50 -8.40
CA GLU A 221 -13.36 -8.83 -9.79
C GLU A 221 -13.99 -7.86 -10.80
N GLU A 222 -15.26 -7.49 -10.61
CA GLU A 222 -16.00 -6.56 -11.45
C GLU A 222 -15.49 -5.11 -11.34
N SER A 223 -15.10 -4.67 -10.14
CA SER A 223 -14.57 -3.33 -9.91
C SER A 223 -13.29 -3.06 -10.74
N ARG A 224 -12.62 -4.14 -11.17
CA ARG A 224 -11.48 -4.10 -12.11
C ARG A 224 -11.82 -4.32 -13.57
N SER A 225 -12.92 -5.00 -13.87
CA SER A 225 -13.29 -5.46 -15.22
C SER A 225 -13.49 -4.33 -16.26
N THR A 226 -13.73 -3.09 -15.84
CA THR A 226 -13.82 -1.95 -16.77
C THR A 226 -12.48 -1.52 -17.41
N GLY A 227 -11.33 -2.03 -16.93
CA GLY A 227 -10.01 -1.81 -17.55
C GLY A 227 -9.53 -2.94 -18.50
N ALA A 228 -10.12 -4.14 -18.42
CA ALA A 228 -9.68 -5.32 -19.17
C ALA A 228 -10.56 -5.66 -20.39
N ALA A 229 -11.52 -4.81 -20.75
CA ALA A 229 -12.37 -4.98 -21.93
C ALA A 229 -11.78 -4.34 -23.22
N GLY A 230 -10.45 -4.33 -23.36
CA GLY A 230 -9.72 -3.73 -24.50
C GLY A 230 -9.04 -4.72 -25.45
N GLY A 231 -9.25 -6.03 -25.31
CA GLY A 231 -8.46 -7.05 -26.00
C GLY A 231 -9.26 -8.16 -26.67
N GLY A 232 -10.22 -7.85 -27.54
CA GLY A 232 -10.89 -8.90 -28.31
C GLY A 232 -12.19 -8.55 -29.00
N PHE A 233 -12.23 -7.54 -29.89
CA PHE A 233 -13.39 -7.35 -30.77
C PHE A 233 -13.07 -6.90 -32.20
N PHE A 234 -11.88 -7.24 -32.73
CA PHE A 234 -11.64 -7.21 -34.18
C PHE A 234 -11.38 -8.62 -34.70
N SER A 235 -12.48 -9.36 -34.86
CA SER A 235 -12.56 -10.59 -35.65
C SER A 235 -13.84 -10.54 -36.48
N GLY A 236 -13.69 -10.16 -37.75
CA GLY A 236 -14.52 -10.58 -38.87
C GLY A 236 -15.93 -9.97 -39.03
N SER A 237 -16.08 -9.03 -39.95
CA SER A 237 -16.67 -9.28 -41.28
C SER A 237 -16.49 -8.09 -42.22
#